data_AF-A0A960VWH4-F1
#
_entry.id   AF-A0A960VWH4-F1
#
_cell.length_a   1.000
_cell.length_b   1.000
_cell.length_c   1.000
_cell.angle_alpha   90.00
_cell.angle_beta   90.00
_cell.angle_gamma   90.00
#
_symmetry.space_group_name_H-M   'P 1'
#
loop_
_entity.id
_entity.type
_entity.pdbx_description
1 polymer ?
#
loop_
_entity_poly.entity_id
_entity_poly.type
_entity_poly.pdbx_seq_one_letter_code
_entity_poly.pdbx_strand_id
1 'polypeptide(L)'
;IAALSRPDFDAFDRGDIPADLRVFTLTRYEVDLPVEIIFPPQDVTFPLAKVISDAGLAQFHAAETEKYPHVTFFLNGGREEPFPGEDRALIASPKVATYDLQPEMSAPGLRDEVLRAIESGKYDFIIVNFANGDMVGHTGDFEAAVKAVETVDSCLGELLLAIEQAGGRAIVTADHGNAEEMIDP
;
A
#
# COMPACT_ATOMS: atom_id res chain seq x y z
N ILE A 1 12.28 -20.77 -15.83
CA ILE A 1 11.36 -20.55 -16.97
C ILE A 1 12.09 -19.97 -18.18
N ALA A 2 12.85 -18.88 -18.03
CA ALA A 2 13.56 -18.22 -19.13
C ALA A 2 14.50 -19.17 -19.90
N ALA A 3 15.21 -20.07 -19.21
CA ALA A 3 16.04 -21.10 -19.87
C ALA A 3 15.27 -22.00 -20.84
N LEU A 4 13.98 -22.25 -20.58
CA LEU A 4 13.12 -23.10 -21.39
C LEU A 4 12.36 -22.34 -22.47
N SER A 5 12.04 -21.06 -22.24
CA SER A 5 11.14 -20.29 -23.10
C SER A 5 11.85 -19.28 -23.99
N ARG A 6 12.96 -18.66 -23.52
CA ARG A 6 13.65 -17.62 -24.28
C ARG A 6 14.56 -18.23 -25.35
N PRO A 7 14.40 -17.88 -26.64
CA PRO A 7 15.29 -18.37 -27.69
C PRO A 7 16.75 -17.98 -27.47
N ASP A 8 16.98 -16.79 -26.93
CA ASP A 8 18.27 -16.12 -26.75
C ASP A 8 18.92 -16.34 -25.38
N PHE A 9 18.40 -17.27 -24.55
CA PHE A 9 18.99 -17.55 -23.25
C PHE A 9 20.44 -18.06 -23.35
N ASP A 10 21.36 -17.42 -22.60
CA ASP A 10 22.80 -17.64 -22.67
C ASP A 10 23.50 -17.84 -21.30
N ALA A 11 22.76 -17.82 -20.18
CA ALA A 11 23.37 -17.91 -18.85
C ALA A 11 24.03 -19.28 -18.56
N PHE A 12 23.72 -20.31 -19.35
CA PHE A 12 24.43 -21.60 -19.40
C PHE A 12 24.10 -22.35 -20.70
N ASP A 13 24.92 -23.37 -21.02
CA ASP A 13 24.65 -24.27 -22.14
C ASP A 13 23.43 -25.16 -21.85
N ARG A 14 22.37 -24.98 -22.66
CA ARG A 14 21.10 -25.69 -22.53
C ARG A 14 21.13 -27.08 -23.16
N GLY A 15 22.16 -27.38 -23.97
CA GLY A 15 22.15 -28.54 -24.85
C GLY A 15 20.99 -28.50 -25.86
N ASP A 16 20.56 -29.67 -26.31
CA ASP A 16 19.47 -29.81 -27.27
C ASP A 16 18.10 -29.54 -26.62
N ILE A 17 17.34 -28.62 -27.21
CA ILE A 17 15.96 -28.30 -26.79
C ILE A 17 14.97 -28.95 -27.77
N PRO A 18 13.90 -29.61 -27.31
CA PRO A 18 12.86 -30.11 -28.19
C PRO A 18 12.26 -29.00 -29.06
N ALA A 19 12.16 -29.24 -30.38
CA ALA A 19 11.70 -28.25 -31.34
C ALA A 19 10.23 -27.81 -31.14
N ASP A 20 9.43 -28.61 -30.44
CA ASP A 20 8.01 -28.41 -30.17
C ASP A 20 7.69 -28.20 -28.67
N LEU A 21 8.69 -27.77 -27.89
CA LEU A 21 8.50 -27.50 -26.47
C LEU A 21 7.49 -26.36 -26.26
N ARG A 22 6.33 -26.67 -25.67
CA ARG A 22 5.35 -25.69 -25.20
C ARG A 22 5.53 -25.47 -23.70
N VAL A 23 5.73 -24.21 -23.32
CA VAL A 23 5.94 -23.82 -21.93
C VAL A 23 4.70 -23.06 -21.46
N PHE A 24 4.07 -23.59 -20.41
CA PHE A 24 2.94 -22.97 -19.74
C PHE A 24 3.36 -22.45 -18.37
N THR A 25 2.84 -21.29 -17.98
CA THR A 25 2.96 -20.78 -16.60
C THR A 25 1.59 -20.61 -15.99
N LEU A 26 1.49 -20.84 -14.68
CA LEU A 26 0.21 -20.69 -13.97
C LEU A 26 -0.28 -19.24 -14.03
N THR A 27 0.63 -18.29 -13.84
CA THR A 27 0.39 -16.84 -13.90
C THR A 27 1.49 -16.15 -14.72
N ARG A 28 1.34 -14.84 -14.94
CA ARG A 28 2.40 -14.03 -15.57
C ARG A 28 3.56 -13.84 -14.60
N TYR A 29 4.75 -14.32 -14.98
CA TYR A 29 5.98 -14.13 -14.19
C TYR A 29 6.74 -12.88 -14.60
N GLU A 30 6.72 -12.55 -15.89
CA GLU A 30 7.39 -11.39 -16.46
C GLU A 30 6.58 -10.90 -17.66
N VAL A 31 6.63 -9.59 -17.91
CA VAL A 31 6.05 -9.00 -19.12
C VAL A 31 6.81 -9.55 -20.34
N ASP A 32 6.10 -9.91 -21.40
CA ASP A 32 6.66 -10.41 -22.67
C ASP A 32 7.48 -11.71 -22.60
N LEU A 33 7.36 -12.49 -21.52
CA LEU A 33 7.94 -13.83 -21.47
C LEU A 33 7.24 -14.72 -22.53
N PRO A 34 7.99 -15.42 -23.41
CA PRO A 34 7.41 -16.23 -24.50
C PRO A 34 6.85 -17.56 -23.98
N VAL A 35 5.77 -17.50 -23.22
CA VAL A 35 5.06 -18.65 -22.62
C VAL A 35 3.56 -18.47 -22.74
N GLU A 36 2.81 -19.58 -22.66
CA GLU A 36 1.36 -19.56 -22.54
C GLU A 36 0.95 -19.40 -21.07
N ILE A 37 0.18 -18.36 -20.76
CA ILE A 37 -0.25 -18.07 -19.38
C ILE A 37 -1.64 -18.66 -19.15
N ILE A 38 -1.78 -19.53 -18.14
CA ILE A 38 -3.04 -20.21 -17.83
C ILE A 38 -4.06 -19.25 -17.19
N PHE A 39 -3.64 -18.50 -16.17
CA PHE A 39 -4.46 -17.48 -15.51
C PHE A 39 -3.82 -16.11 -15.75
N PRO A 40 -4.26 -15.37 -16.81
CA PRO A 40 -3.73 -14.05 -17.08
C PRO A 40 -4.08 -13.08 -15.95
N PRO A 41 -3.26 -12.03 -15.73
CA PRO A 41 -3.57 -10.98 -14.78
C PRO A 41 -4.91 -10.32 -15.14
N GLN A 42 -5.66 -9.93 -14.11
CA GLN A 42 -6.90 -9.18 -14.27
C GLN A 42 -6.63 -7.70 -14.03
N ASP A 43 -7.16 -6.86 -14.90
CA ASP A 43 -7.10 -5.41 -14.72
C ASP A 43 -8.23 -4.96 -13.78
N VAL A 44 -7.89 -4.10 -12.83
CA VAL A 44 -8.88 -3.41 -11.99
C VAL A 44 -9.32 -2.16 -12.76
N THR A 45 -10.44 -2.26 -13.49
CA THR A 45 -10.87 -1.20 -14.41
C THR A 45 -11.49 0.01 -13.71
N PHE A 46 -12.09 -0.18 -12.53
CA PHE A 46 -12.76 0.86 -11.75
C PHE A 46 -12.25 0.88 -10.30
N PRO A 47 -10.95 1.19 -10.08
CA PRO A 47 -10.45 1.40 -8.74
C PRO A 47 -11.13 2.63 -8.11
N LEU A 48 -11.18 2.68 -6.78
CA LEU A 48 -11.88 3.75 -6.05
C LEU A 48 -11.42 5.15 -6.48
N ALA A 49 -10.10 5.36 -6.59
CA ALA A 49 -9.53 6.63 -7.00
C ALA A 49 -9.99 7.08 -8.39
N LYS A 50 -10.16 6.14 -9.32
CA LYS A 50 -10.72 6.45 -10.64
C LYS A 50 -12.17 6.90 -10.55
N VAL A 51 -12.99 6.19 -9.77
CA VAL A 51 -14.42 6.52 -9.62
C VAL A 51 -14.61 7.93 -9.04
N ILE A 52 -13.78 8.31 -8.06
CA ILE A 52 -13.77 9.66 -7.47
C ILE A 52 -13.35 10.70 -8.51
N SER A 53 -12.26 10.44 -9.24
CA SER A 53 -11.75 11.34 -10.28
C SER A 53 -12.75 11.53 -11.43
N ASP A 54 -13.37 10.45 -11.91
CA ASP A 54 -14.38 10.50 -12.97
C ASP A 54 -15.64 11.30 -12.55
N ALA A 55 -15.91 11.38 -11.25
CA ALA A 55 -16.97 12.23 -10.68
C ALA A 55 -16.56 13.71 -10.56
N GLY A 56 -15.32 14.07 -10.91
CA GLY A 56 -14.79 15.42 -10.81
C GLY A 56 -14.44 15.87 -9.39
N LEU A 57 -14.31 14.93 -8.46
CA LEU A 57 -14.03 15.19 -7.04
C LEU A 57 -12.52 15.15 -6.77
N ALA A 58 -12.08 16.00 -5.84
CA ALA A 58 -10.69 16.05 -5.40
C ALA A 58 -10.43 15.02 -4.30
N GLN A 59 -9.24 14.40 -4.33
CA GLN A 59 -8.86 13.36 -3.38
C GLN A 59 -7.42 13.50 -2.89
N PHE A 60 -7.19 13.10 -1.64
CA PHE A 60 -5.87 13.14 -1.00
C PHE A 60 -5.47 11.78 -0.44
N HIS A 61 -4.31 11.29 -0.82
CA HIS A 61 -3.78 10.00 -0.37
C HIS A 61 -2.52 10.23 0.46
N ALA A 62 -2.48 9.75 1.70
CA ALA A 62 -1.37 9.99 2.60
C ALA A 62 -0.91 8.71 3.32
N ALA A 63 0.39 8.47 3.33
CA ALA A 63 0.99 7.41 4.13
C ALA A 63 2.48 7.70 4.36
N GLU A 64 3.08 6.96 5.28
CA GLU A 64 4.53 6.87 5.35
C GLU A 64 5.11 5.88 4.32
N THR A 65 6.43 5.91 4.11
CA THR A 65 7.13 5.15 3.05
C THR A 65 6.70 3.70 2.93
N GLU A 66 6.62 2.97 4.04
CA GLU A 66 6.27 1.54 4.06
C GLU A 66 4.88 1.25 3.48
N LYS A 67 3.93 2.17 3.68
CA LYS A 67 2.54 1.99 3.24
C LYS A 67 2.14 2.89 2.07
N TYR A 68 3.05 3.71 1.54
CA TYR A 68 2.77 4.60 0.41
C TYR A 68 2.26 3.87 -0.85
N PRO A 69 2.81 2.71 -1.27
CA PRO A 69 2.24 1.95 -2.38
C PRO A 69 0.80 1.48 -2.14
N HIS A 70 0.39 1.29 -0.87
CA HIS A 70 -0.92 0.74 -0.47
C HIS A 70 -2.02 1.76 -0.72
N VAL A 71 -1.76 3.03 -0.42
CA VAL A 71 -2.71 4.12 -0.68
C VAL A 71 -2.58 4.70 -2.09
N THR A 72 -1.61 4.26 -2.89
CA THR A 72 -1.39 4.75 -4.27
C THR A 72 -1.54 3.62 -5.29
N PHE A 73 -0.46 2.93 -5.64
CA PHE A 73 -0.43 1.88 -6.67
C PHE A 73 -1.51 0.81 -6.47
N PHE A 74 -1.62 0.25 -5.26
CA PHE A 74 -2.59 -0.81 -4.96
C PHE A 74 -4.03 -0.29 -4.96
N LEU A 75 -4.29 0.85 -4.29
CA LEU A 75 -5.61 1.49 -4.30
C LEU A 75 -6.07 1.89 -5.71
N ASN A 76 -5.12 2.30 -6.56
CA ASN A 76 -5.35 2.70 -7.94
C ASN A 76 -5.40 1.52 -8.91
N GLY A 77 -5.47 0.27 -8.41
CA GLY A 77 -5.66 -0.92 -9.25
C GLY A 77 -4.43 -1.32 -10.05
N GLY A 78 -3.23 -1.05 -9.53
CA GLY A 78 -1.96 -1.32 -10.19
C GLY A 78 -1.47 -0.19 -11.11
N ARG A 79 -1.97 1.03 -10.93
CA ARG A 79 -1.57 2.22 -11.69
C ARG A 79 -0.66 3.12 -10.85
N GLU A 80 0.53 3.43 -11.36
CA GLU A 80 1.48 4.34 -10.68
C GLU A 80 1.05 5.81 -10.78
N GLU A 81 0.64 6.25 -11.97
CA GLU A 81 0.28 7.64 -12.24
C GLU A 81 -1.00 8.06 -11.49
N PRO A 82 -1.01 9.22 -10.80
CA PRO A 82 -2.20 9.72 -10.12
C PRO A 82 -3.33 10.00 -11.12
N PHE A 83 -4.57 9.86 -10.66
CA PHE A 83 -5.73 10.29 -11.42
C PHE A 83 -5.90 11.83 -11.35
N PRO A 84 -6.60 12.47 -12.30
CA PRO A 84 -6.94 13.89 -12.17
C PRO A 84 -7.63 14.21 -10.83
N GLY A 85 -7.17 15.26 -10.15
CA GLY A 85 -7.68 15.64 -8.83
C GLY A 85 -7.13 14.81 -7.65
N GLU A 86 -6.20 13.89 -7.90
CA GLU A 86 -5.49 13.12 -6.86
C GLU A 86 -4.19 13.80 -6.46
N ASP A 87 -4.11 14.23 -5.20
CA ASP A 87 -2.89 14.69 -4.56
C ASP A 87 -2.38 13.64 -3.57
N ARG A 88 -1.05 13.57 -3.41
CA ARG A 88 -0.39 12.56 -2.59
C ARG A 88 0.59 13.19 -1.59
N ALA A 89 0.62 12.64 -0.38
CA ALA A 89 1.63 12.95 0.62
C ALA A 89 2.40 11.69 1.03
N LEU A 90 3.73 11.79 0.96
CA LEU A 90 4.67 10.78 1.40
C LEU A 90 5.44 11.31 2.60
N ILE A 91 5.25 10.67 3.75
CA ILE A 91 6.06 10.94 4.94
C ILE A 91 7.19 9.93 5.02
N ALA A 92 8.43 10.38 5.21
CA ALA A 92 9.54 9.45 5.33
C ALA A 92 9.37 8.60 6.60
N SER A 93 9.33 7.28 6.47
CA SER A 93 9.43 6.36 7.60
C SER A 93 10.78 6.54 8.32
N PRO A 94 10.86 6.28 9.64
CA PRO A 94 12.10 6.46 10.37
C PRO A 94 13.18 5.48 9.89
N LYS A 95 14.43 5.95 9.91
CA LYS A 95 15.60 5.13 9.52
C LYS A 95 16.12 4.36 10.74
N VAL A 96 15.36 3.35 11.16
CA VAL A 96 15.70 2.42 12.24
C VAL A 96 15.91 1.01 11.68
N ALA A 97 16.62 0.15 12.41
CA ALA A 97 16.86 -1.22 11.98
C ALA A 97 15.57 -2.06 12.01
N THR A 98 14.77 -1.88 13.05
CA THR A 98 13.45 -2.48 13.26
C THR A 98 12.57 -1.45 13.97
N TYR A 99 11.26 -1.47 13.73
CA TYR A 99 10.36 -0.40 14.16
C TYR A 99 9.97 -0.45 15.64
N ASP A 100 10.30 -1.52 16.38
CA ASP A 100 10.21 -1.55 17.84
C ASP A 100 11.08 -0.48 18.52
N LEU A 101 12.16 -0.04 17.85
CA LEU A 101 13.02 1.04 18.32
C LEU A 101 12.37 2.43 18.24
N GLN A 102 11.32 2.57 17.42
CA GLN A 102 10.54 3.80 17.28
C GLN A 102 9.07 3.45 16.94
N PRO A 103 8.29 2.92 17.90
CA PRO A 103 6.94 2.39 17.65
C PRO A 103 5.95 3.44 17.15
N GLU A 104 6.18 4.71 17.45
CA GLU A 104 5.40 5.85 16.95
C GLU A 104 5.58 6.08 15.44
N MET A 105 6.63 5.50 14.86
CA MET A 105 7.04 5.65 13.46
C MET A 105 6.93 7.12 13.00
N SER A 106 6.25 7.37 11.89
CA SER A 106 6.00 8.71 11.36
C SER A 106 4.54 9.14 11.52
N ALA A 107 3.76 8.44 12.36
CA ALA A 107 2.33 8.70 12.56
C ALA A 107 2.02 10.15 12.97
N PRO A 108 2.75 10.82 13.88
CA PRO A 108 2.48 12.22 14.20
C PRO A 108 2.67 13.16 13.00
N GLY A 109 3.70 12.94 12.19
CA GLY A 109 3.95 13.74 10.99
C GLY A 109 2.90 13.51 9.91
N LEU A 110 2.43 12.26 9.78
CA LEU A 110 1.33 11.89 8.89
C LEU A 110 0.01 12.52 9.34
N ARG A 111 -0.31 12.45 10.63
CA ARG A 111 -1.47 13.12 11.24
C ARG A 111 -1.47 14.61 10.90
N ASP A 112 -0.36 15.30 11.10
CA ASP A 112 -0.28 16.75 10.85
C ASP A 112 -0.56 17.12 9.39
N GLU A 113 -0.10 16.29 8.45
CA GLU A 113 -0.36 16.50 7.02
C GLU A 113 -1.84 16.25 6.68
N VAL A 114 -2.44 15.21 7.25
CA VAL A 114 -3.86 14.91 7.05
C VAL A 114 -4.76 15.99 7.69
N LEU A 115 -4.39 16.50 8.87
CA LEU A 115 -5.08 17.65 9.49
C LEU A 115 -5.07 18.86 8.57
N ARG A 116 -3.90 19.22 8.02
CA ARG A 116 -3.80 20.31 7.03
C ARG A 116 -4.70 20.08 5.81
N ALA A 117 -4.76 18.83 5.31
CA ALA A 117 -5.62 18.49 4.18
C ALA A 117 -7.11 18.66 4.52
N ILE A 118 -7.55 18.21 5.70
CA ILE A 118 -8.93 18.39 6.19
C ILE A 118 -9.26 19.87 6.34
N GLU A 119 -8.42 20.63 7.06
CA GLU A 119 -8.62 22.05 7.35
C GLU A 119 -8.62 22.93 6.10
N SER A 120 -7.95 22.48 5.03
CA SER A 120 -7.95 23.20 3.75
C SER A 120 -9.31 23.24 3.07
N GLY A 121 -10.21 22.29 3.37
CA GLY A 121 -11.50 22.13 2.70
C GLY A 121 -11.40 21.82 1.19
N LYS A 122 -10.21 21.44 0.69
CA LYS A 122 -9.95 21.23 -0.74
C LYS A 122 -10.44 19.88 -1.26
N TYR A 123 -10.44 18.85 -0.42
CA TYR A 123 -10.62 17.46 -0.83
C TYR A 123 -11.97 16.89 -0.42
N ASP A 124 -12.63 16.19 -1.34
CA ASP A 124 -13.89 15.49 -1.11
C ASP A 124 -13.66 14.09 -0.52
N PHE A 125 -12.48 13.51 -0.74
CA PHE A 125 -12.07 12.20 -0.22
C PHE A 125 -10.64 12.23 0.30
N ILE A 126 -10.41 11.64 1.46
CA ILE A 126 -9.07 11.49 2.04
C ILE A 126 -8.89 10.02 2.46
N ILE A 127 -7.78 9.42 2.05
CA ILE A 127 -7.34 8.10 2.52
C ILE A 127 -5.98 8.22 3.21
N VAL A 128 -5.90 7.65 4.40
CA VAL A 128 -4.69 7.60 5.21
C VAL A 128 -4.41 6.17 5.64
N ASN A 129 -3.15 5.75 5.59
CA ASN A 129 -2.71 4.48 6.17
C ASN A 129 -1.68 4.75 7.28
N PHE A 130 -2.00 4.31 8.50
CA PHE A 130 -1.06 4.26 9.62
C PHE A 130 -0.39 2.88 9.67
N ALA A 131 0.92 2.86 9.43
CA ALA A 131 1.69 1.62 9.29
C ALA A 131 1.98 0.91 10.62
N ASN A 132 1.86 1.61 11.75
CA ASN A 132 2.42 1.24 13.04
C ASN A 132 2.00 -0.16 13.51
N GLY A 133 0.70 -0.46 13.50
CA GLY A 133 0.19 -1.74 14.01
C GLY A 133 0.77 -2.94 13.26
N ASP A 134 0.95 -2.81 11.95
CA ASP A 134 1.50 -3.89 11.13
C ASP A 134 3.03 -3.98 11.23
N MET A 135 3.72 -2.85 10.98
CA MET A 135 5.17 -2.82 10.92
C MET A 135 5.83 -3.09 12.27
N VAL A 136 5.22 -2.64 13.37
CA VAL A 136 5.70 -2.93 14.73
C VAL A 136 5.22 -4.32 15.18
N GLY A 137 4.01 -4.74 14.79
CA GLY A 137 3.50 -6.10 15.04
C GLY A 137 4.45 -7.19 14.52
N HIS A 138 5.01 -6.98 13.33
CA HIS A 138 6.01 -7.89 12.73
C HIS A 138 7.31 -8.07 13.53
N THR A 139 7.59 -7.22 14.53
CA THR A 139 8.77 -7.38 15.40
C THR A 139 8.56 -8.44 16.48
N GLY A 140 7.30 -8.78 16.81
CA GLY A 140 6.97 -9.66 17.93
C GLY A 140 7.18 -9.03 19.31
N ASP A 141 7.58 -7.75 19.40
CA ASP A 141 7.70 -7.04 20.67
C ASP A 141 6.33 -6.49 21.11
N PHE A 142 5.74 -7.14 22.12
CA PHE A 142 4.43 -6.78 22.65
C PHE A 142 4.37 -5.34 23.19
N GLU A 143 5.38 -4.89 23.93
CA GLU A 143 5.38 -3.56 24.54
C GLU A 143 5.54 -2.46 23.49
N ALA A 144 6.31 -2.73 22.43
CA ALA A 144 6.39 -1.86 21.28
C ALA A 144 5.05 -1.81 20.52
N ALA A 145 4.40 -2.94 20.29
CA ALA A 145 3.11 -3.01 19.60
C ALA A 145 2.00 -2.25 20.35
N VAL A 146 1.98 -2.33 21.69
CA VAL A 146 1.05 -1.52 22.52
C VAL A 146 1.27 -0.03 22.26
N LYS A 147 2.51 0.45 22.32
CA LYS A 147 2.83 1.87 22.06
C LYS A 147 2.49 2.31 20.63
N ALA A 148 2.69 1.42 19.67
CA ALA A 148 2.33 1.64 18.28
C ALA A 148 0.82 1.89 18.13
N VAL A 149 -0.01 1.05 18.75
CA VAL A 149 -1.47 1.20 18.75
C VAL A 149 -1.90 2.46 19.51
N GLU A 150 -1.32 2.75 20.68
CA GLU A 150 -1.61 3.97 21.45
C GLU A 150 -1.28 5.25 20.65
N THR A 151 -0.18 5.23 19.89
CA THR A 151 0.19 6.35 19.00
C THR A 151 -0.87 6.55 17.91
N VAL A 152 -1.32 5.47 17.28
CA VAL A 152 -2.34 5.53 16.23
C VAL A 152 -3.68 6.00 16.81
N ASP A 153 -4.06 5.53 17.99
CA ASP A 153 -5.29 5.96 18.68
C ASP A 153 -5.29 7.48 18.95
N SER A 154 -4.17 8.01 19.48
CA SER A 154 -4.02 9.46 19.68
C SER A 154 -4.15 10.24 18.37
N CYS A 155 -3.48 9.78 17.30
CA CYS A 155 -3.56 10.44 15.99
C CYS A 155 -4.99 10.39 15.42
N LEU A 156 -5.64 9.23 15.53
CA LEU A 156 -7.01 9.01 15.07
C LEU A 156 -7.98 9.94 15.80
N GLY A 157 -7.85 10.10 17.12
CA GLY A 157 -8.71 10.99 17.90
C GLY A 157 -8.69 12.43 17.39
N GLU A 158 -7.51 12.96 17.07
CA GLU A 158 -7.35 14.31 16.51
C GLU A 158 -7.96 14.43 15.10
N LEU A 159 -7.75 13.42 14.25
CA LEU A 159 -8.31 13.39 12.90
C LEU A 159 -9.85 13.31 12.92
N LEU A 160 -10.42 12.47 13.78
CA LEU A 160 -11.88 12.34 13.91
C LEU A 160 -12.52 13.65 14.37
N LEU A 161 -11.90 14.36 15.31
CA LEU A 161 -12.37 15.67 15.76
C LEU A 161 -12.34 16.69 14.62
N ALA A 162 -11.25 16.75 13.84
CA ALA A 162 -11.15 17.65 12.70
C ALA A 162 -12.19 17.33 11.60
N ILE A 163 -12.42 16.04 11.32
CA ILE A 163 -13.44 15.59 10.37
C ILE A 163 -14.84 16.00 10.84
N GLU A 164 -15.15 15.83 12.13
CA GLU A 164 -16.44 16.25 12.71
C GLU A 164 -16.64 17.77 12.58
N GLN A 165 -15.62 18.56 12.91
CA GLN A 165 -15.65 20.03 12.78
C GLN A 165 -15.83 20.49 11.34
N ALA A 166 -15.27 19.77 10.37
CA ALA A 166 -15.47 20.00 8.94
C ALA A 166 -16.83 19.52 8.42
N GLY A 167 -17.65 18.86 9.26
CA GLY A 167 -18.94 18.28 8.87
C GLY A 167 -18.84 16.99 8.05
N GLY A 168 -17.65 16.39 7.99
CA GLY A 168 -17.36 15.18 7.22
C GLY A 168 -17.79 13.89 7.91
N ARG A 169 -17.38 12.75 7.34
CA ARG A 169 -17.59 11.41 7.90
C ARG A 169 -16.31 10.60 7.78
N ALA A 170 -16.04 9.79 8.78
CA ALA A 170 -14.89 8.89 8.80
C ALA A 170 -15.34 7.44 8.73
N ILE A 171 -14.60 6.62 7.98
CA ILE A 171 -14.66 5.17 8.04
C ILE A 171 -13.31 4.72 8.58
N VAL A 172 -13.30 4.12 9.77
CA VAL A 172 -12.10 3.56 10.40
C VAL A 172 -12.13 2.05 10.17
N THR A 173 -11.08 1.53 9.55
CA THR A 173 -10.97 0.13 9.16
C THR A 173 -9.51 -0.30 9.06
N ALA A 174 -9.26 -1.59 8.84
CA ALA A 174 -7.95 -2.17 8.63
C ALA A 174 -7.97 -3.07 7.40
N ASP A 175 -6.83 -3.21 6.72
CA ASP A 175 -6.65 -4.15 5.60
C ASP A 175 -6.50 -5.60 6.10
N HIS A 176 -5.93 -5.80 7.29
CA HIS A 176 -5.87 -7.08 7.99
C HIS A 176 -5.53 -6.88 9.48
N GLY A 177 -5.45 -7.99 10.22
CA GLY A 177 -4.91 -8.04 11.59
C GLY A 177 -3.40 -8.32 11.63
N ASN A 178 -2.76 -8.04 12.75
CA ASN A 178 -1.38 -8.36 13.10
C ASN A 178 -1.16 -8.15 14.62
N ALA A 179 -1.25 -6.90 15.06
CA ALA A 179 -0.95 -6.48 16.44
C ALA A 179 -1.85 -7.08 17.54
N GLU A 180 -2.97 -7.72 17.19
CA GLU A 180 -3.85 -8.40 18.14
C GLU A 180 -3.29 -9.73 18.67
N GLU A 181 -2.35 -10.36 17.96
CA GLU A 181 -1.76 -11.65 18.31
C GLU A 181 -0.23 -11.58 18.25
N MET A 182 0.39 -11.19 19.36
CA MET A 182 1.84 -10.96 19.44
C MET A 182 2.64 -12.16 19.96
N ILE A 183 1.96 -13.23 20.39
CA ILE A 183 2.56 -14.46 20.91
C ILE A 183 1.85 -15.63 20.25
N ASP A 184 2.60 -16.46 19.52
CA ASP A 184 2.10 -17.69 18.91
C ASP A 184 1.70 -18.69 20.01
N PRO A 185 0.43 -19.13 20.09
CA PRO A 185 -0.11 -19.92 21.19
C PRO A 185 0.34 -21.39 21.26
#